data_AF-A0A840B3R8-F1
#
_entry.id   AF-A0A840B3R8-F1
#
_cell.length_a   1.000
_cell.length_b   1.000
_cell.length_c   1.000
_cell.angle_alpha   90.00
_cell.angle_beta   90.00
_cell.angle_gamma   90.00
#
_symmetry.space_group_name_H-M   'P 1'
#
loop_
_entity.id
_entity.type
_entity.pdbx_description
1 polymer ?
#
loop_
_entity_poly.entity_id
_entity_poly.type
_entity_poly.pdbx_seq_one_letter_code
_entity_poly.pdbx_strand_id
1 'polypeptide(L)'
;MKNPSIPMSPDKLPQQRIVPVASIPARPNPFDAVVGWNEKPEGVVLANGPSNPEYLGQVEWAWSRMNNRVDAYYISRGRSHWMLWLYSYDDNWGKWDWLPIGYVLRKDVSLDQAAFHLLIDYWRWDKEKGDLDHFHWINEQGYLDASQWRTIALLVWNAAPEGGGKDE
;
A
#
# COMPACT_ATOMS: atom_id res chain seq x y z
N MET A 1 4.00 17.42 -5.87
CA MET A 1 3.56 16.03 -5.93
C MET A 1 4.54 15.26 -6.78
N LYS A 2 5.12 14.15 -6.28
CA LYS A 2 6.05 13.34 -7.06
C LYS A 2 5.24 12.45 -8.02
N ASN A 3 5.52 12.54 -9.31
CA ASN A 3 4.96 11.61 -10.30
C ASN A 3 5.78 10.32 -10.30
N PRO A 4 5.15 9.15 -10.38
CA PRO A 4 5.88 7.90 -10.43
C PRO A 4 6.60 7.74 -11.77
N SER A 5 7.73 7.05 -11.74
CA SER A 5 8.56 6.71 -12.88
C SER A 5 8.85 5.22 -12.85
N ILE A 6 8.56 4.53 -13.96
CA ILE A 6 8.86 3.10 -14.09
C ILE A 6 10.33 2.94 -14.52
N PRO A 7 11.17 2.26 -13.73
CA PRO A 7 12.56 2.00 -14.10
C PRO A 7 12.64 1.08 -15.31
N MET A 8 13.33 1.54 -16.37
CA MET A 8 13.50 0.75 -17.60
C MET A 8 14.77 -0.11 -17.63
N SER A 9 15.54 -0.17 -16.53
CA SER A 9 16.77 -0.97 -16.44
C SER A 9 17.07 -1.40 -15.00
N PRO A 10 17.73 -2.56 -14.78
CA PRO A 10 18.01 -3.06 -13.43
C PRO A 10 18.79 -2.09 -12.54
N ASP A 11 19.74 -1.34 -13.10
CA ASP A 11 20.58 -0.39 -12.35
C ASP A 11 19.81 0.84 -11.85
N LYS A 12 18.57 1.04 -12.30
CA LYS A 12 17.69 2.12 -11.84
C LYS A 12 16.76 1.68 -10.72
N LEU A 13 16.72 0.39 -10.41
CA LEU A 13 15.91 -0.13 -9.31
C LEU A 13 16.60 0.14 -7.97
N PRO A 14 15.83 0.41 -6.91
CA PRO A 14 16.39 0.44 -5.56
C PRO A 14 16.98 -0.92 -5.19
N GLN A 15 18.04 -0.90 -4.37
CA GLN A 15 18.64 -2.11 -3.81
C GLN A 15 17.60 -2.85 -2.96
N GLN A 16 17.21 -4.04 -3.41
CA GLN A 16 16.06 -4.77 -2.83
C GLN A 16 16.29 -6.27 -2.60
N ARG A 17 17.47 -6.80 -2.95
CA ARG A 17 17.78 -8.24 -2.83
C ARG A 17 18.10 -8.67 -1.39
N ILE A 18 19.05 -7.98 -0.76
CA ILE A 18 19.47 -8.23 0.63
C ILE A 18 19.13 -6.97 1.42
N VAL A 19 17.94 -6.96 2.01
CA VAL A 19 17.43 -5.82 2.76
C VAL A 19 16.99 -6.33 4.13
N PRO A 20 17.38 -5.66 5.23
CA PRO A 20 16.93 -6.04 6.55
C PRO A 20 15.42 -5.84 6.71
N VAL A 21 14.86 -6.51 7.71
CA VAL A 21 13.50 -6.24 8.18
C VAL A 21 13.55 -4.94 9.00
N ALA A 22 12.68 -4.00 8.66
CA ALA A 22 12.54 -2.73 9.37
C ALA A 22 11.82 -2.91 10.70
N SER A 23 11.99 -1.95 11.61
CA SER A 23 11.13 -1.85 12.79
C SER A 23 9.69 -1.55 12.37
N ILE A 24 8.74 -2.32 12.90
CA ILE A 24 7.31 -2.10 12.66
C ILE A 24 6.82 -1.03 13.64
N PRO A 25 6.24 0.09 13.17
CA PRO A 25 5.60 1.05 14.06
C PRO A 25 4.51 0.35 14.89
N ALA A 26 4.46 0.59 16.20
CA ALA A 26 3.44 -0.01 17.05
C ALA A 26 2.04 0.32 16.51
N ARG A 27 1.20 -0.69 16.32
CA ARG A 27 -0.17 -0.49 15.85
C ARG A 27 -0.97 0.24 16.93
N PRO A 28 -1.58 1.41 16.63
CA PRO A 28 -2.47 2.08 17.55
C PRO A 28 -3.63 1.18 18.00
N ASN A 29 -4.16 1.43 19.20
CA ASN A 29 -5.37 0.77 19.69
C ASN A 29 -6.34 1.83 20.23
N PRO A 30 -7.48 2.07 19.57
CA PRO A 30 -7.96 1.38 18.36
C PRO A 30 -7.23 1.80 17.07
N PHE A 31 -7.27 0.93 16.05
CA PHE A 31 -6.89 1.24 14.67
C PHE A 31 -7.96 0.66 13.73
N ASP A 32 -9.10 1.37 13.68
CA ASP A 32 -10.27 0.96 12.91
C ASP A 32 -10.13 1.43 11.47
N ALA A 33 -9.36 0.68 10.68
CA ALA A 33 -9.16 0.97 9.27
C ALA A 33 -10.35 0.52 8.43
N VAL A 34 -10.73 1.36 7.46
CA VAL A 34 -11.65 1.00 6.37
C VAL A 34 -10.81 0.90 5.10
N VAL A 35 -10.73 -0.28 4.50
CA VAL A 35 -9.91 -0.55 3.30
C VAL A 35 -10.73 -1.26 2.23
N GLY A 36 -10.38 -1.03 0.97
CA GLY A 36 -10.98 -1.71 -0.17
C GLY A 36 -11.36 -0.79 -1.32
N TRP A 37 -11.73 -1.39 -2.45
CA TRP A 37 -12.21 -0.67 -3.63
C TRP A 37 -13.56 -0.01 -3.33
N ASN A 38 -13.62 1.32 -3.45
CA ASN A 38 -14.82 2.13 -3.20
C ASN A 38 -15.36 2.09 -1.75
N GLU A 39 -14.62 1.51 -0.81
CA GLU A 39 -14.95 1.53 0.60
C GLU A 39 -14.60 2.89 1.20
N LYS A 40 -15.47 3.44 2.06
CA LYS A 40 -15.18 4.70 2.77
C LYS A 40 -16.00 4.83 4.06
N PRO A 41 -15.47 5.51 5.08
CA PRO A 41 -16.27 5.85 6.26
C PRO A 41 -17.47 6.74 5.89
N GLU A 42 -18.52 6.64 6.71
CA GLU A 42 -19.70 7.51 6.58
C GLU A 42 -19.31 8.99 6.72
N GLY A 43 -19.93 9.86 5.92
CA GLY A 43 -19.65 11.30 5.93
C GLY A 43 -18.32 11.74 5.30
N VAL A 44 -17.46 10.80 4.87
CA VAL A 44 -16.26 11.13 4.09
C VAL A 44 -16.67 11.41 2.63
N VAL A 45 -16.27 12.58 2.14
CA VAL A 45 -16.45 13.02 0.74
C VAL A 45 -15.15 12.81 0.00
N LEU A 46 -15.22 12.12 -1.15
CA LEU A 46 -14.06 11.85 -2.00
C LEU A 46 -13.87 13.01 -2.97
N ALA A 47 -12.67 13.56 -2.98
CA ALA A 47 -12.22 14.41 -4.07
C ALA A 47 -11.69 13.53 -5.22
N ASN A 48 -11.51 14.11 -6.41
CA ASN A 48 -10.91 13.45 -7.59
C ASN A 48 -9.39 13.17 -7.44
N GLY A 49 -8.92 12.98 -6.21
CA GLY A 49 -7.51 12.77 -5.85
C GLY A 49 -7.13 13.42 -4.52
N PRO A 50 -5.95 13.07 -3.99
CA PRO A 50 -5.44 13.60 -2.72
C PRO A 50 -5.03 15.08 -2.83
N SER A 51 -5.23 15.83 -1.74
CA SER A 51 -4.62 17.15 -1.56
C SER A 51 -3.28 17.02 -0.84
N ASN A 52 -2.19 17.49 -1.47
CA ASN A 52 -0.81 17.44 -0.96
C ASN A 52 -0.41 16.08 -0.34
N PRO A 53 -0.48 14.98 -1.11
CA PRO A 53 -0.09 13.67 -0.61
C PRO A 53 1.43 13.55 -0.42
N GLU A 54 1.81 12.73 0.55
CA GLU A 54 3.13 12.15 0.66
C GLU A 54 3.21 10.90 -0.21
N TYR A 55 4.30 10.76 -0.98
CA TYR A 55 4.50 9.59 -1.84
C TYR A 55 5.13 8.47 -1.02
N LEU A 56 4.47 7.32 -0.92
CA LEU A 56 5.00 6.18 -0.16
C LEU A 56 6.02 5.40 -0.97
N GLY A 57 5.79 5.24 -2.27
CA GLY A 57 6.63 4.47 -3.19
C GLY A 57 5.80 3.73 -4.23
N GLN A 58 6.46 2.89 -5.03
CA GLN A 58 5.83 2.11 -6.09
C GLN A 58 6.36 0.67 -6.11
N VAL A 59 5.44 -0.26 -6.31
CA VAL A 59 5.74 -1.68 -6.53
C VAL A 59 5.10 -2.19 -7.82
N GLU A 60 5.64 -3.30 -8.32
CA GLU A 60 5.20 -3.93 -9.56
C GLU A 60 4.97 -5.43 -9.38
N TRP A 61 3.87 -5.89 -9.97
CA TRP A 61 3.55 -7.29 -10.22
C TRP A 61 3.76 -7.58 -11.69
N ALA A 62 4.57 -8.58 -12.00
CA ALA A 62 4.99 -8.90 -13.37
C ALA A 62 4.72 -10.38 -13.68
N TRP A 63 3.45 -10.78 -13.70
CA TRP A 63 3.04 -12.17 -13.94
C TRP A 63 3.38 -12.64 -15.36
N SER A 64 3.28 -11.76 -16.35
CA SER A 64 3.77 -12.00 -17.72
C SER A 64 4.01 -10.69 -18.46
N ARG A 65 4.58 -10.75 -19.67
CA ARG A 65 4.77 -9.57 -20.53
C ARG A 65 3.48 -8.78 -20.81
N MET A 66 2.32 -9.44 -20.82
CA MET A 66 1.02 -8.85 -21.10
C MET A 66 0.12 -8.77 -19.87
N ASN A 67 0.62 -9.19 -18.70
CA ASN A 67 -0.13 -9.16 -17.45
C ASN A 67 0.78 -8.67 -16.34
N ASN A 68 0.76 -7.36 -16.13
CA ASN A 68 1.50 -6.68 -15.10
C ASN A 68 0.65 -5.57 -14.48
N ARG A 69 0.97 -5.22 -13.25
CA ARG A 69 0.33 -4.14 -12.49
C ARG A 69 1.42 -3.31 -11.83
N VAL A 70 1.33 -2.00 -12.00
CA VAL A 70 2.23 -1.04 -11.36
C VAL A 70 1.40 -0.13 -10.48
N ASP A 71 1.67 -0.16 -9.18
CA ASP A 71 0.93 0.60 -8.20
C ASP A 71 1.82 1.63 -7.52
N ALA A 72 1.45 2.89 -7.63
CA ALA A 72 2.07 3.98 -6.89
C ALA A 72 1.20 4.36 -5.69
N TYR A 73 1.76 4.26 -4.48
CA TYR A 73 1.04 4.48 -3.23
C TYR A 73 1.34 5.85 -2.66
N TYR A 74 0.30 6.49 -2.14
CA TYR A 74 0.36 7.82 -1.55
C TYR A 74 -0.47 7.86 -0.28
N ILE A 75 -0.10 8.73 0.65
CA ILE A 75 -0.92 9.02 1.84
C ILE A 75 -1.17 10.51 1.94
N SER A 76 -2.40 10.90 2.24
CA SER A 76 -2.73 12.31 2.47
C SER A 76 -3.46 12.53 3.77
N ARG A 77 -3.29 13.75 4.28
CA ARG A 77 -3.92 14.21 5.50
C ARG A 77 -5.26 14.86 5.18
N GLY A 78 -6.35 14.16 5.49
CA GLY A 78 -7.69 14.73 5.48
C GLY A 78 -7.98 15.54 6.75
N ARG A 79 -9.22 16.06 6.85
CA ARG A 79 -9.70 16.80 8.04
C ARG A 79 -9.63 15.93 9.30
N SER A 80 -10.27 14.75 9.23
CA SER A 80 -10.40 13.79 10.34
C SER A 80 -9.64 12.47 10.11
N HIS A 81 -9.24 12.17 8.89
CA HIS A 81 -8.67 10.87 8.52
C HIS A 81 -7.30 11.00 7.86
N TRP A 82 -6.48 9.97 8.05
CA TRP A 82 -5.45 9.62 7.07
C TRP A 82 -6.11 8.84 5.94
N MET A 83 -5.69 9.11 4.70
CA MET A 83 -6.26 8.48 3.51
C MET A 83 -5.12 7.87 2.70
N LEU A 84 -5.17 6.56 2.47
CA LEU A 84 -4.28 5.84 1.56
C LEU A 84 -4.87 5.89 0.15
N TRP A 85 -4.02 6.22 -0.82
CA TRP A 85 -4.37 6.37 -2.22
C TRP A 85 -3.49 5.48 -3.07
N LEU A 86 -4.13 4.85 -4.03
CA LEU A 86 -3.48 4.19 -5.16
C LEU A 86 -3.55 5.12 -6.37
N TYR A 87 -2.43 5.25 -7.05
CA TYR A 87 -2.34 5.79 -8.38
C TYR A 87 -1.89 4.69 -9.32
N SER A 88 -2.82 4.19 -10.12
CA SER A 88 -2.61 3.07 -11.02
C SER A 88 -3.05 3.43 -12.44
N TYR A 89 -2.46 2.75 -13.42
CA TYR A 89 -2.89 2.85 -14.80
C TYR A 89 -4.09 1.92 -14.99
N ASP A 90 -5.22 2.50 -15.39
CA ASP A 90 -6.41 1.77 -15.81
C ASP A 90 -6.29 1.51 -17.32
N ASP A 91 -6.04 0.25 -17.65
CA ASP A 91 -5.85 -0.23 -19.02
C ASP A 91 -7.17 -0.25 -19.82
N ASN A 92 -8.31 -0.45 -19.16
CA ASN A 92 -9.63 -0.39 -19.79
C ASN A 92 -9.94 1.01 -20.31
N TRP A 93 -9.46 2.05 -19.63
CA TRP A 93 -9.71 3.45 -20.00
C TRP A 93 -8.47 4.18 -20.52
N GLY A 94 -7.32 3.52 -20.56
CA GLY A 94 -6.07 4.04 -21.06
C GLY A 94 -5.53 5.25 -20.30
N LYS A 95 -5.88 5.41 -19.01
CA LYS A 95 -5.58 6.59 -18.19
C LYS A 95 -5.04 6.21 -16.82
N TRP A 96 -4.31 7.11 -16.21
CA TRP A 96 -3.99 7.00 -14.79
C TRP A 96 -5.15 7.53 -13.94
N ASP A 97 -5.46 6.85 -12.84
CA ASP A 97 -6.55 7.26 -11.95
C ASP A 97 -6.15 7.23 -10.47
N TRP A 98 -6.80 8.09 -9.69
CA TRP A 98 -6.66 8.16 -8.24
C TRP A 98 -7.76 7.36 -7.57
N LEU A 99 -7.36 6.32 -6.84
CA LEU A 99 -8.28 5.46 -6.11
C LEU A 99 -8.00 5.60 -4.62
N PRO A 100 -8.93 6.10 -3.80
CA PRO A 100 -8.77 6.01 -2.37
C PRO A 100 -9.08 4.57 -1.94
N ILE A 101 -8.13 3.98 -1.21
CA ILE A 101 -8.12 2.54 -0.91
C ILE A 101 -8.04 2.24 0.58
N GLY A 102 -7.89 3.27 1.43
CA GLY A 102 -7.80 3.09 2.87
C GLY A 102 -8.05 4.37 3.66
N TYR A 103 -8.66 4.24 4.83
CA TYR A 103 -8.96 5.32 5.76
C TYR A 103 -8.71 4.86 7.19
N VAL A 104 -8.16 5.74 8.01
CA VAL A 104 -8.18 5.58 9.47
C VAL A 104 -8.34 6.94 10.13
N LEU A 105 -9.03 6.98 11.28
CA LEU A 105 -9.10 8.20 12.08
C LEU A 105 -7.68 8.67 12.42
N ARG A 106 -7.44 9.96 12.20
CA ARG A 106 -6.12 10.57 12.38
C ARG A 106 -5.77 10.80 13.86
N LYS A 107 -6.77 10.84 14.73
CA LYS A 107 -6.58 11.12 16.15
C LYS A 107 -5.65 10.05 16.75
N ASP A 108 -4.54 10.49 17.33
CA ASP A 108 -3.53 9.63 17.98
C ASP A 108 -2.85 8.62 17.03
N VAL A 109 -2.92 8.85 15.72
CA VAL A 109 -2.24 8.05 14.69
C VAL A 109 -1.24 8.92 13.95
N SER A 110 0.04 8.56 14.04
CA SER A 110 1.13 9.22 13.29
C SER A 110 1.09 8.88 11.79
N LEU A 111 1.82 9.66 10.99
CA LEU A 111 2.01 9.37 9.56
C LEU A 111 2.64 7.99 9.35
N ASP A 112 3.68 7.65 10.13
CA ASP A 112 4.34 6.34 10.07
C ASP A 112 3.36 5.20 10.32
N GLN A 113 2.57 5.30 11.40
CA GLN A 113 1.58 4.28 11.74
C GLN A 113 0.52 4.16 10.66
N ALA A 114 0.00 5.29 10.15
CA ALA A 114 -1.00 5.27 9.10
C ALA A 114 -0.47 4.68 7.80
N ALA A 115 0.70 5.11 7.32
CA ALA A 115 1.32 4.63 6.09
C ALA A 115 1.60 3.12 6.15
N PHE A 116 2.13 2.65 7.28
CA PHE A 116 2.51 1.24 7.45
C PHE A 116 1.28 0.34 7.60
N HIS A 117 0.36 0.68 8.51
CA HIS A 117 -0.77 -0.20 8.85
C HIS A 117 -1.92 -0.14 7.84
N LEU A 118 -2.21 1.01 7.22
CA LEU A 118 -3.21 1.05 6.15
C LEU A 118 -2.79 0.21 4.94
N LEU A 119 -1.51 0.23 4.61
CA LEU A 119 -0.98 -0.53 3.48
C LEU A 119 -1.00 -2.05 3.77
N ILE A 120 -0.66 -2.47 4.99
CA ILE A 120 -0.82 -3.86 5.42
C ILE A 120 -2.27 -4.30 5.32
N ASP A 121 -3.20 -3.51 5.88
CA ASP A 121 -4.62 -3.86 5.92
C ASP A 121 -5.20 -3.91 4.50
N TYR A 122 -4.86 -2.95 3.64
CA TYR A 122 -5.28 -2.93 2.24
C TYR A 122 -4.75 -4.12 1.46
N TRP A 123 -3.46 -4.46 1.57
CA TRP A 123 -2.91 -5.62 0.86
C TRP A 123 -3.43 -6.96 1.37
N ARG A 124 -3.72 -7.09 2.67
CA ARG A 124 -4.44 -8.27 3.18
C ARG A 124 -5.82 -8.39 2.55
N TRP A 125 -6.54 -7.27 2.47
CA TRP A 125 -7.83 -7.22 1.81
C TRP A 125 -7.73 -7.56 0.31
N ASP A 126 -6.77 -6.99 -0.44
CA ASP A 126 -6.62 -7.23 -1.88
C ASP A 126 -6.11 -8.66 -2.16
N LYS A 127 -5.31 -9.24 -1.26
CA LYS A 127 -4.96 -10.66 -1.27
C LYS A 127 -6.19 -11.55 -1.11
N GLU A 128 -7.09 -11.21 -0.18
CA GLU A 128 -8.29 -12.03 0.11
C GLU A 128 -9.44 -11.82 -0.89
N LYS A 129 -9.57 -10.61 -1.47
CA LYS A 129 -10.70 -10.22 -2.32
C LYS A 129 -10.34 -10.12 -3.80
N GLY A 130 -9.09 -9.76 -4.10
CA GLY A 130 -8.57 -9.60 -5.46
C GLY A 130 -7.56 -10.69 -5.86
N ASP A 131 -7.35 -11.70 -5.01
CA ASP A 131 -6.36 -12.77 -5.20
C ASP A 131 -4.94 -12.25 -5.46
N LEU A 132 -4.58 -11.12 -4.86
CA LEU A 132 -3.28 -10.48 -5.04
C LEU A 132 -2.14 -11.32 -4.41
N ASP A 133 -1.17 -11.71 -5.23
CA ASP A 133 0.06 -12.36 -4.79
C ASP A 133 1.14 -11.35 -4.39
N HIS A 134 2.32 -11.86 -4.00
CA HIS A 134 3.43 -11.03 -3.59
C HIS A 134 3.99 -10.24 -4.78
N PHE A 135 4.26 -8.94 -4.60
CA PHE A 135 4.87 -8.11 -5.65
C PHE A 135 6.25 -8.64 -6.06
N HIS A 136 6.66 -8.36 -7.30
CA HIS A 136 7.93 -8.85 -7.85
C HIS A 136 9.06 -7.84 -7.66
N TRP A 137 8.74 -6.54 -7.71
CA TRP A 137 9.73 -5.47 -7.66
C TRP A 137 9.23 -4.26 -6.88
N ILE A 138 10.15 -3.58 -6.20
CA ILE A 138 10.03 -2.20 -5.74
C ILE A 138 10.64 -1.35 -6.84
N ASN A 139 9.81 -0.54 -7.50
CA ASN A 139 10.25 0.31 -8.61
C ASN A 139 10.83 1.62 -8.10
N GLU A 140 10.18 2.22 -7.11
CA GLU A 140 10.62 3.45 -6.50
C GLU A 140 10.38 3.47 -5.01
N GLN A 141 11.32 4.08 -4.29
CA GLN A 141 11.13 4.46 -2.90
C GLN A 141 10.52 5.87 -2.81
N GLY A 142 9.81 6.08 -1.72
CA GLY A 142 9.30 7.39 -1.31
C GLY A 142 9.54 7.54 0.18
N TYR A 143 8.46 7.83 0.90
CA TYR A 143 8.44 7.81 2.36
C TYR A 143 8.80 6.43 2.93
N LEU A 144 8.43 5.35 2.23
CA LEU A 144 8.81 3.99 2.59
C LEU A 144 10.06 3.57 1.82
N ASP A 145 11.06 3.10 2.57
CA ASP A 145 12.26 2.49 2.03
C ASP A 145 12.07 1.00 1.70
N ALA A 146 13.05 0.38 1.04
CA ALA A 146 12.95 -1.04 0.67
C ALA A 146 12.81 -1.98 1.88
N SER A 147 13.35 -1.63 3.05
CA SER A 147 13.26 -2.44 4.27
C SER A 147 11.83 -2.46 4.78
N GLN A 148 11.17 -1.31 4.76
CA GLN A 148 9.78 -1.16 5.15
C GLN A 148 8.85 -1.88 4.17
N TRP A 149 9.02 -1.69 2.86
CA TRP A 149 8.26 -2.44 1.84
C TRP A 149 8.37 -3.95 2.02
N ARG A 150 9.59 -4.46 2.22
CA ARG A 150 9.83 -5.89 2.48
C ARG A 150 9.13 -6.34 3.77
N THR A 151 9.19 -5.54 4.82
CA THR A 151 8.58 -5.88 6.12
C THR A 151 7.06 -5.97 6.01
N ILE A 152 6.43 -5.00 5.33
CA ILE A 152 5.00 -5.01 5.04
C ILE A 152 4.64 -6.27 4.25
N ALA A 153 5.40 -6.61 3.20
CA ALA A 153 5.15 -7.79 2.39
C ALA A 153 5.20 -9.09 3.22
N LEU A 154 6.20 -9.23 4.09
CA LEU A 154 6.31 -10.38 5.00
C LEU A 154 5.08 -10.50 5.92
N LEU A 155 4.55 -9.39 6.43
CA LEU A 155 3.36 -9.38 7.28
C LEU A 155 2.05 -9.71 6.56
N VAL A 156 2.01 -9.55 5.23
CA VAL A 156 0.83 -9.84 4.40
C VAL A 156 0.85 -11.28 3.88
N TRP A 157 2.00 -11.74 3.35
CA TRP A 157 2.08 -13.05 2.68
C TRP A 157 2.73 -14.15 3.52
N ASN A 158 3.56 -13.81 4.52
CA ASN A 158 4.30 -14.79 5.34
C ASN A 158 3.89 -14.81 6.83
N ALA A 159 2.86 -14.05 7.23
CA ALA A 159 2.25 -14.26 8.54
C ALA A 159 1.67 -15.68 8.57
N ALA A 160 2.21 -16.53 9.45
CA ALA A 160 1.64 -17.85 9.71
C ALA A 160 0.15 -17.70 10.03
N PRO A 161 -0.72 -18.63 9.61
CA PRO A 161 -2.10 -18.61 10.06
C PRO A 161 -2.11 -18.67 11.58
N GLU A 162 -2.60 -17.61 12.23
CA GLU A 162 -2.94 -17.71 13.64
C GLU A 162 -4.06 -18.75 13.77
N GLY A 163 -3.80 -19.84 14.50
CA GLY A 163 -4.84 -20.77 14.92
C GLY A 163 -5.14 -21.92 13.94
N GLY A 164 -4.18 -22.82 13.77
CA GLY A 164 -4.41 -24.18 13.25
C GLY A 164 -4.06 -25.28 14.25
N GLY A 165 -4.01 -24.96 15.55
CA GLY A 165 -4.02 -25.97 16.60
C GLY A 165 -5.45 -26.46 16.78
N LYS A 166 -5.76 -27.61 16.17
CA LYS A 166 -6.72 -28.54 16.75
C LYS A 166 -6.08 -29.92 16.77
N ASP A 167 -5.85 -30.35 18.00
CA ASP A 167 -5.74 -31.74 18.41
C ASP A 167 -6.78 -32.60 17.67
N GLU A 168 -6.31 -33.63 16.96
CA GLU A 168 -6.70 -35.06 17.06
C GLU A 168 -6.08 -35.87 15.91
#